data_AF-A0A7W1LYS7-F1
#
_entry.id   AF-A0A7W1LYS7-F1
#
_cell.length_a   1.000
_cell.length_b   1.000
_cell.length_c   1.000
_cell.angle_alpha   90.00
_cell.angle_beta   90.00
_cell.angle_gamma   90.00
#
_symmetry.space_group_name_H-M   'P 1'
#
loop_
_entity.id
_entity.type
_entity.pdbx_description
1 polymer ?
#
loop_
_entity_poly.entity_id
_entity_poly.type
_entity_poly.pdbx_seq_one_letter_code
_entity_poly.pdbx_strand_id
1 'polypeptide(L)' 'MALSKEDAVKRARADLAQRLGVSENEIKEEAVEQADFPDMALGAPIEDEMSGQ' A
#
# COMPACT_ATOMS: atom_id res chain seq x y z
N MET A 1 5.72 11.77 -9.31
CA MET A 1 6.27 10.65 -10.11
C MET A 1 5.29 9.50 -9.97
N ALA A 2 4.65 9.07 -11.05
CA ALA A 2 3.69 7.96 -11.01
C ALA A 2 4.45 6.68 -10.59
N LEU A 3 4.06 6.07 -9.47
CA LEU A 3 4.55 4.72 -9.14
C LEU A 3 3.99 3.77 -10.19
N SER A 4 4.86 3.21 -11.02
CA SER A 4 4.50 2.10 -11.90
C SER A 4 4.11 0.88 -11.05
N LYS A 5 3.22 0.03 -11.58
CA LYS A 5 2.79 -1.21 -10.93
C LYS A 5 3.98 -2.06 -10.44
N GLU A 6 5.04 -2.12 -11.24
CA GLU A 6 6.27 -2.86 -10.93
C GLU A 6 7.05 -2.25 -9.74
N ASP A 7 7.11 -0.92 -9.63
CA ASP A 7 7.73 -0.24 -8.49
C ASP A 7 6.92 -0.43 -7.21
N ALA A 8 5.59 -0.42 -7.30
CA ALA A 8 4.71 -0.68 -6.17
C ALA A 8 4.89 -2.12 -5.65
N VAL A 9 4.94 -3.10 -6.54
CA VAL A 9 5.20 -4.51 -6.20
C VAL A 9 6.54 -4.69 -5.51
N LYS A 10 7.63 -4.12 -6.08
CA LYS A 10 8.97 -4.25 -5.49
C LYS A 10 9.01 -3.70 -4.08
N ARG A 11 8.42 -2.52 -3.84
CA ARG A 11 8.32 -1.93 -2.50
C ARG A 11 7.49 -2.79 -1.55
N ALA A 12 6.37 -3.33 -2.02
CA ALA A 12 5.52 -4.21 -1.20
C ALA A 12 6.25 -5.50 -0.81
N ARG A 13 7.00 -6.12 -1.72
CA ARG A 13 7.80 -7.32 -1.43
C ARG A 13 8.91 -7.03 -0.42
N ALA A 14 9.62 -5.92 -0.57
CA ALA A 14 10.66 -5.52 0.38
C ALA A 14 10.09 -5.24 1.78
N ASP A 15 8.96 -4.52 1.89
CA ASP A 15 8.29 -4.26 3.17
C ASP A 15 7.84 -5.56 3.84
N LEU A 16 7.18 -6.45 3.10
CA LEU A 16 6.75 -7.74 3.62
C LEU A 16 7.92 -8.62 4.04
N ALA A 17 9.01 -8.65 3.27
CA ALA A 17 10.21 -9.41 3.59
C ALA A 17 10.82 -8.94 4.91
N GLN A 18 10.92 -7.62 5.11
CA GLN A 18 11.41 -7.04 6.35
C GLN A 18 10.51 -7.36 7.54
N ARG A 19 9.18 -7.26 7.36
CA ARG A 19 8.20 -7.49 8.44
C ARG A 19 8.08 -8.94 8.84
N LEU A 20 8.19 -9.86 7.88
CA LEU A 20 8.09 -11.29 8.10
C LEU A 20 9.45 -11.93 8.44
N GLY A 21 10.57 -11.23 8.20
CA GLY A 21 11.92 -11.74 8.42
C GLY A 21 12.32 -12.85 7.44
N VAL A 22 11.69 -12.87 6.26
CA VAL A 22 11.94 -13.86 5.18
C VAL A 22 12.66 -13.21 4.01
N SER A 23 13.21 -14.02 3.10
CA SER A 23 13.81 -13.46 1.89
C SER A 23 12.73 -12.96 0.92
N GLU A 24 13.00 -11.88 0.18
CA GLU A 24 12.10 -11.38 -0.88
C GLU A 24 11.74 -12.46 -1.91
N ASN A 25 12.64 -13.43 -2.10
CA ASN A 25 12.46 -14.56 -3.02
C ASN A 25 11.44 -15.59 -2.53
N GLU A 26 11.13 -15.61 -1.23
CA GLU A 26 10.06 -16.45 -0.65
C GLU A 26 8.69 -15.78 -0.80
N ILE A 27 8.67 -14.47 -1.07
CA ILE A 27 7.44 -13.70 -1.26
C ILE A 27 7.06 -13.71 -2.74
N LYS A 28 5.90 -14.27 -3.03
CA LYS A 28 5.35 -14.35 -4.38
C LYS A 28 3.96 -13.73 -4.40
N GLU A 29 3.77 -12.74 -5.27
CA GLU A 29 2.47 -12.15 -5.53
C GLU A 29 1.54 -13.16 -6.23
N GLU A 30 0.34 -13.36 -5.69
CA GLU A 30 -0.69 -14.15 -6.35
C GLU A 30 -1.46 -13.32 -7.38
N ALA A 31 -1.81 -12.08 -7.01
CA ALA A 31 -2.48 -11.11 -7.88
C ALA A 31 -2.06 -9.68 -7.51
N VAL A 32 -2.04 -8.79 -8.51
CA VAL A 32 -1.80 -7.35 -8.31
C VAL A 32 -2.83 -6.59 -9.13
N GLU A 33 -3.71 -5.89 -8.44
CA GLU A 33 -4.80 -5.11 -9.02
C GLU A 33 -4.62 -3.63 -8.69
N GLN A 34 -4.91 -2.78 -9.67
CA GLN A 34 -4.98 -1.35 -9.41
C GLN A 34 -6.33 -1.07 -8.76
N ALA A 35 -6.30 -0.53 -7.55
CA ALA A 35 -7.48 -0.10 -6.83
C ALA A 35 -7.30 1.36 -6.42
N ASP A 36 -8.31 2.17 -6.69
CA ASP A 36 -8.41 3.52 -6.16
C ASP A 36 -8.87 3.42 -4.70
N PHE A 37 -7.97 3.80 -3.79
CA PHE A 37 -8.29 3.96 -2.37
C PHE A 37 -8.51 5.45 -2.10
N PRO A 38 -9.75 5.97 -2.22
CA PRO A 38 -10.03 7.35 -1.85
C PRO A 38 -9.73 7.54 -0.35
N ASP A 39 -9.26 8.73 0.05
CA ASP A 39 -8.81 9.00 1.42
C ASP A 39 -9.87 8.69 2.51
N MET A 40 -11.15 8.73 2.13
CA MET A 40 -12.29 8.36 2.99
C MET A 40 -12.48 6.85 3.20
N ALA A 41 -11.79 5.98 2.45
CA ALA A 41 -11.99 4.52 2.49
C ALA A 41 -11.54 3.87 3.81
N LEU A 42 -10.68 4.54 4.57
CA LEU A 42 -10.21 4.09 5.89
C LEU A 42 -10.90 4.83 7.05
N GLY A 43 -11.87 5.69 6.76
CA GLY A 43 -12.46 6.60 7.76
C GLY A 43 -11.47 7.59 8.36
N ALA A 44 -10.32 7.77 7.70
CA ALA A 44 -9.34 8.76 8.11
C ALA A 44 -9.89 10.16 7.74
N PRO A 45 -10.01 11.08 8.70
CA PRO A 45 -10.41 12.44 8.36
C PRO A 45 -9.35 13.05 7.45
N ILE A 46 -9.79 13.64 6.34
CA ILE A 46 -8.96 14.55 5.56
C ILE A 46 -8.50 15.68 6.50
N GLU A 47 -7.25 16.12 6.36
CA GLU A 47 -6.54 17.03 7.28
C GLU A 47 -7.25 18.38 7.54
N ASP A 48 -8.36 18.66 6.85
CA ASP A 48 -9.17 19.88 6.97
C ASP A 48 -10.69 19.65 7.19
N GLU A 49 -11.16 18.42 7.45
CA GLU A 49 -12.56 18.22 7.86
C GLU A 49 -12.66 18.39 9.39
N MET A 50 -12.89 19.65 9.80
CA MET A 50 -13.29 20.01 11.15
C MET A 50 -14.32 18.99 11.64
N SER A 51 -13.99 18.23 12.68
CA SER A 51 -14.99 17.50 13.47
C SER A 51 -15.97 18.53 14.01
N GLY A 52 -17.08 18.69 13.29
CA GLY A 52 -18.18 19.58 13.66
C GLY A 52 -18.75 19.13 14.99
N GLN A 53 -18.73 20.07 15.93
CA GLN A 53 -19.27 19.98 17.29
C GLN A 53 -20.75 19.62 17.29
#